data_AF-A0A6A4HHK5-F1
#
_entry.id   AF-A0A6A4HHK5-F1
#
_cell.length_a   1.000
_cell.length_b   1.000
_cell.length_c   1.000
_cell.angle_alpha   90.00
_cell.angle_beta   90.00
_cell.angle_gamma   90.00
#
_symmetry.space_group_name_H-M   'P 1'
#
loop_
_entity.id
_entity.type
_entity.pdbx_description
1 polymer ?
#
loop_
_entity_poly.entity_id
_entity_poly.type
_entity_poly.pdbx_seq_one_letter_code
_entity_poly.pdbx_strand_id
1 'polypeptide(L)'
;MNGAGSTSARTSPPTTGKRGRHNQNSSRRSKRARNAPSTNVPPGPLPKKKKAGFHLTKQDVPDNAKGVQNAFHVHIRIIWMSFSQEDVPLGPDVNLKNSFNERFKSSNEADIGAHVDALIAKAIPASLEAIAKAEEVRRTAHRSKGMLAHWARQIEEPFLVSMFTAVANAGLTRWAPDVLGTPDSPYNVLHERIAVTTFRQLLTSFVYTKMNANISFAEDHILLSKLYRSYVFSHMLKKARRELGDNRIQHLKDQGYREQVIKLVKEPDANSDDELDPNAPPGVVQYRIKAKPERSDLATAFLRYEDKIRRMNQSNVPIDYFSPWYYNNVLTLRERAVYMNNGVALPMPQHCQSEADIRRWKKLNTKKFMEEYGNEVLDQYDIPTEEELERLDRNEDTDNEADEDDEDDEDFTDSEDEAADGDQ
;
A
#
# COMPACT_ATOMS: atom_id res chain seq x y z
N MET A 1 49.57 58.71 19.23
CA MET A 1 50.59 58.74 20.32
C MET A 1 50.07 57.91 21.47
N ASN A 2 50.97 57.27 22.23
CA ASN A 2 50.72 56.41 23.39
C ASN A 2 49.98 55.09 23.06
N GLY A 3 50.36 53.92 23.59
CA GLY A 3 51.47 53.62 24.51
C GLY A 3 51.85 52.12 24.54
N ALA A 4 52.75 51.75 25.47
CA ALA A 4 53.30 50.41 25.70
C ALA A 4 52.23 49.33 26.04
N GLY A 5 52.51 48.01 26.02
CA GLY A 5 53.76 47.27 25.75
C GLY A 5 54.02 46.16 26.81
N SER A 6 55.19 45.49 26.72
CA SER A 6 55.68 44.42 27.62
C SER A 6 55.27 42.96 27.32
N THR A 7 56.08 42.03 27.84
CA THR A 7 56.08 40.58 27.58
C THR A 7 56.14 39.78 28.89
N SER A 8 55.77 38.49 28.86
CA SER A 8 56.24 37.49 29.84
C SER A 8 55.98 36.06 29.38
N ALA A 9 56.80 35.13 29.88
CA ALA A 9 56.70 33.69 29.69
C ALA A 9 56.92 32.96 31.03
N ARG A 10 56.46 31.71 31.16
CA ARG A 10 56.92 30.83 32.25
C ARG A 10 56.74 29.34 31.97
N THR A 11 57.45 28.52 32.75
CA THR A 11 57.68 27.07 32.58
C THR A 11 57.26 26.25 33.82
N SER A 12 57.38 24.93 33.70
CA SER A 12 57.04 23.79 34.62
C SER A 12 57.81 23.78 35.97
N PRO A 13 57.85 22.72 36.85
CA PRO A 13 57.35 21.31 36.83
C PRO A 13 56.44 21.00 38.08
N PRO A 14 56.48 19.91 38.93
CA PRO A 14 57.12 18.57 38.90
C PRO A 14 56.38 17.32 39.53
N THR A 15 56.92 16.11 39.24
CA THR A 15 57.13 14.90 40.12
C THR A 15 56.02 13.99 40.74
N THR A 16 56.03 12.70 40.29
CA THR A 16 56.04 11.42 41.08
C THR A 16 54.81 10.88 41.86
N GLY A 17 54.77 9.54 42.08
CA GLY A 17 53.74 8.80 42.85
C GLY A 17 54.26 7.49 43.49
N LYS A 18 53.40 6.64 44.10
CA LYS A 18 53.78 5.35 44.73
C LYS A 18 52.60 4.34 44.93
N ARG A 19 52.92 3.13 45.44
CA ARG A 19 52.10 1.88 45.57
C ARG A 19 51.27 1.79 46.86
N GLY A 20 50.24 0.91 46.95
CA GLY A 20 49.98 0.14 48.21
C GLY A 20 48.59 -0.46 48.55
N ARG A 21 48.41 -1.78 48.32
CA ARG A 21 47.68 -2.83 49.10
C ARG A 21 46.54 -2.53 50.14
N HIS A 22 45.37 -3.16 49.90
CA HIS A 22 44.78 -4.33 50.63
C HIS A 22 44.25 -4.26 52.08
N ASN A 23 42.92 -4.43 52.26
CA ASN A 23 42.20 -5.27 53.27
C ASN A 23 40.67 -5.09 53.09
N GLN A 24 39.74 -5.78 53.76
CA GLN A 24 39.45 -7.20 54.10
C GLN A 24 38.32 -7.21 55.17
N ASN A 25 37.51 -8.29 55.21
CA ASN A 25 36.53 -8.67 56.25
C ASN A 25 35.28 -7.75 56.44
N SER A 26 34.04 -8.19 56.73
CA SER A 26 33.32 -9.47 56.90
C SER A 26 32.67 -9.70 58.28
N SER A 27 31.35 -9.79 58.32
CA SER A 27 30.50 -10.33 59.39
C SER A 27 29.03 -10.36 58.90
N ARG A 28 28.05 -11.03 59.54
CA ARG A 28 27.99 -12.45 59.93
C ARG A 28 26.50 -12.86 60.07
N ARG A 29 26.10 -13.97 59.44
CA ARG A 29 25.11 -14.94 59.95
C ARG A 29 23.69 -14.47 60.38
N SER A 30 22.70 -14.75 59.53
CA SER A 30 21.48 -15.43 59.99
C SER A 30 20.96 -16.39 58.90
N LYS A 31 20.88 -17.69 59.21
CA LYS A 31 20.18 -18.69 58.40
C LYS A 31 18.97 -19.16 59.20
N ARG A 32 17.76 -18.95 58.69
CA ARG A 32 16.56 -19.65 59.15
C ARG A 32 15.96 -20.41 57.97
N ALA A 33 16.05 -21.73 58.00
CA ALA A 33 15.49 -22.56 56.95
C ALA A 33 13.96 -22.59 57.03
N ARG A 34 13.31 -22.62 55.87
CA ARG A 34 11.99 -23.22 55.68
C ARG A 34 12.08 -24.11 54.44
N ASN A 35 11.77 -25.39 54.62
CA ASN A 35 11.74 -26.35 53.54
C ASN A 35 10.43 -26.19 52.78
N ALA A 36 10.50 -26.13 51.45
CA ALA A 36 9.38 -26.33 50.54
C ALA A 36 9.86 -27.28 49.41
N PRO A 37 9.05 -28.22 48.91
CA PRO A 37 9.52 -29.19 47.92
C PRO A 37 9.85 -28.52 46.58
N SER A 38 11.06 -28.74 46.07
CA SER A 38 11.45 -28.27 44.72
C SER A 38 10.96 -29.26 43.68
N THR A 39 9.74 -29.05 43.16
CA THR A 39 9.25 -29.75 41.96
C THR A 39 10.00 -29.21 40.73
N ASN A 40 11.20 -29.77 40.49
CA ASN A 40 12.03 -29.49 39.32
C ASN A 40 11.38 -30.04 38.04
N VAL A 41 10.30 -29.40 37.59
CA VAL A 41 9.80 -29.53 36.22
C VAL A 41 10.55 -28.49 35.39
N PRO A 42 11.38 -28.89 34.41
CA PRO A 42 11.96 -27.94 33.47
C PRO A 42 10.83 -27.17 32.77
N PRO A 43 10.92 -25.84 32.58
CA PRO A 43 9.92 -25.11 31.83
C PRO A 43 9.82 -25.72 30.43
N GLY A 44 8.67 -26.32 30.12
CA GLY A 44 8.42 -26.96 28.83
C GLY A 44 8.65 -25.96 27.69
N PRO A 45 9.09 -26.41 26.50
CA PRO A 45 9.37 -25.51 25.39
C PRO A 45 8.14 -24.65 25.11
N LEU A 46 8.29 -23.34 25.28
CA LEU A 46 7.22 -22.37 25.04
C LEU A 46 6.56 -22.67 23.69
N PRO A 47 5.22 -22.67 23.60
CA PRO A 47 4.53 -23.02 22.37
C PRO A 47 5.04 -22.11 21.26
N LYS A 48 5.67 -22.74 20.24
CA LYS A 48 6.25 -22.01 19.10
C LYS A 48 5.18 -21.07 18.55
N LYS A 49 5.42 -19.75 18.59
CA LYS A 49 4.49 -18.76 18.03
C LYS A 49 4.10 -19.23 16.63
N LYS A 50 2.79 -19.46 16.39
CA LYS A 50 2.27 -19.83 15.07
C LYS A 50 2.86 -18.83 14.06
N LYS A 51 3.39 -19.32 12.92
CA LYS A 51 3.94 -18.43 11.88
C LYS A 51 2.86 -17.41 11.51
N ALA A 52 3.14 -16.13 11.73
CA ALA A 52 2.15 -15.07 11.56
C ALA A 52 2.11 -14.64 10.08
N GLY A 53 1.03 -14.99 9.40
CA GLY A 53 0.79 -14.63 8.00
C GLY A 53 1.70 -15.32 6.99
N PHE A 54 1.66 -14.82 5.76
CA PHE A 54 2.22 -15.42 4.55
C PHE A 54 3.76 -15.40 4.44
N HIS A 55 4.47 -15.18 5.55
CA HIS A 55 5.92 -14.96 5.56
C HIS A 55 6.71 -16.26 5.36
N LEU A 56 7.36 -16.41 4.20
CA LEU A 56 8.34 -17.46 3.94
C LEU A 56 9.70 -17.12 4.59
N THR A 57 10.24 -18.06 5.35
CA THR A 57 11.61 -17.98 5.85
C THR A 57 12.60 -18.52 4.82
N LYS A 58 13.91 -18.31 5.04
CA LYS A 58 14.99 -18.85 4.18
C LYS A 58 15.03 -20.39 4.09
N GLN A 59 14.29 -21.10 4.95
CA GLN A 59 14.16 -22.56 4.93
C GLN A 59 12.91 -23.04 4.19
N ASP A 60 11.94 -22.16 3.93
CA ASP A 60 10.69 -22.48 3.23
C ASP A 60 10.79 -22.33 1.69
N VAL A 61 11.95 -21.86 1.18
CA VAL A 61 12.25 -21.69 -0.25
C VAL A 61 13.46 -22.57 -0.60
N PRO A 62 13.36 -23.49 -1.57
CA PRO A 62 14.47 -24.33 -2.01
C PRO A 62 15.71 -23.53 -2.46
N ASP A 63 16.92 -24.05 -2.21
CA ASP A 63 18.17 -23.36 -2.57
C ASP A 63 18.27 -23.04 -4.08
N ASN A 64 17.82 -23.97 -4.93
CA ASN A 64 17.75 -23.83 -6.38
C ASN A 64 16.57 -22.94 -6.87
N ALA A 65 15.64 -22.56 -5.99
CA ALA A 65 14.56 -21.63 -6.29
C ALA A 65 14.90 -20.16 -5.99
N LYS A 66 16.05 -19.86 -5.37
CA LYS A 66 16.44 -18.48 -4.99
C LYS A 66 16.51 -17.51 -6.17
N GLY A 67 16.98 -17.96 -7.34
CA GLY A 67 16.96 -17.16 -8.57
C GLY A 67 15.54 -16.89 -9.06
N VAL A 68 14.64 -17.87 -8.94
CA VAL A 68 13.22 -17.75 -9.28
C VAL A 68 12.51 -16.75 -8.36
N GLN A 69 12.76 -16.82 -7.05
CA GLN A 69 12.27 -15.84 -6.07
C GLN A 69 12.71 -14.41 -6.43
N ASN A 70 14.00 -14.20 -6.67
CA ASN A 70 14.52 -12.88 -7.03
C ASN A 70 13.94 -12.35 -8.35
N ALA A 71 13.82 -13.22 -9.36
CA ALA A 71 13.23 -12.89 -10.64
C ALA A 71 11.74 -12.56 -10.54
N PHE A 72 10.98 -13.29 -9.71
CA PHE A 72 9.56 -13.04 -9.53
C PHE A 72 9.31 -11.76 -8.74
N HIS A 73 10.13 -11.44 -7.73
CA HIS A 73 10.10 -10.13 -7.08
C HIS A 73 10.36 -8.97 -8.06
N VAL A 74 11.29 -9.16 -9.02
CA VAL A 74 11.55 -8.18 -10.09
C VAL A 74 10.35 -8.08 -11.03
N HIS A 75 9.77 -9.20 -11.46
CA HIS A 75 8.58 -9.24 -12.32
C HIS A 75 7.41 -8.48 -11.68
N ILE A 76 7.10 -8.76 -10.41
CA ILE A 76 6.06 -8.06 -9.65
C ILE A 76 6.34 -6.54 -9.61
N ARG A 77 7.59 -6.11 -9.40
CA ARG A 77 7.95 -4.68 -9.39
C ARG A 77 7.89 -4.02 -10.78
N ILE A 78 8.02 -4.78 -11.87
CA ILE A 78 7.87 -4.27 -13.24
C ILE A 78 6.39 -4.05 -13.59
N ILE A 79 5.52 -5.03 -13.32
CA ILE A 79 4.07 -4.88 -13.59
C ILE A 79 3.40 -3.82 -12.70
N TRP A 80 3.96 -3.59 -11.51
CA TRP A 80 3.58 -2.49 -10.59
C TRP A 80 4.36 -1.18 -10.85
N MET A 81 5.19 -1.14 -11.90
CA MET A 81 5.91 0.04 -12.40
C MET A 81 6.79 0.77 -11.35
N SER A 82 7.41 0.02 -10.43
CA SER A 82 8.05 0.55 -9.22
C SER A 82 9.52 0.10 -9.06
N PHE A 83 10.46 1.01 -9.36
CA PHE A 83 11.84 0.66 -9.72
C PHE A 83 12.93 1.03 -8.70
N SER A 84 12.63 1.82 -7.66
CA SER A 84 13.53 1.94 -6.50
C SER A 84 13.24 0.83 -5.50
N GLN A 85 14.12 0.63 -4.51
CA GLN A 85 13.89 -0.37 -3.46
C GLN A 85 12.99 0.14 -2.35
N GLU A 86 12.94 1.45 -2.07
CA GLU A 86 12.19 1.97 -0.92
C GLU A 86 10.71 2.21 -1.24
N ASP A 87 10.36 2.45 -2.50
CA ASP A 87 8.99 2.78 -2.92
C ASP A 87 7.98 1.73 -2.39
N VAL A 88 6.98 2.20 -1.64
CA VAL A 88 5.69 1.53 -1.56
C VAL A 88 4.93 1.85 -2.85
N PRO A 89 4.57 0.85 -3.67
CA PRO A 89 3.74 1.11 -4.82
C PRO A 89 2.33 1.54 -4.36
N LEU A 90 1.66 2.39 -5.16
CA LEU A 90 0.29 2.78 -4.87
C LEU A 90 -0.62 1.53 -4.82
N GLY A 91 -1.44 1.46 -3.77
CA GLY A 91 -2.54 0.52 -3.69
C GLY A 91 -3.69 0.93 -4.62
N PRO A 92 -4.71 0.07 -4.76
CA PRO A 92 -5.90 0.40 -5.52
C PRO A 92 -6.70 1.53 -4.88
N ASP A 93 -7.11 2.46 -5.71
CA ASP A 93 -8.16 3.44 -5.43
C ASP A 93 -9.54 2.76 -5.36
N VAL A 94 -10.56 3.54 -5.00
CA VAL A 94 -11.94 3.02 -4.86
C VAL A 94 -12.51 2.62 -6.22
N ASN A 95 -12.24 3.39 -7.27
CA ASN A 95 -12.85 3.20 -8.58
C ASN A 95 -12.32 1.93 -9.27
N LEU A 96 -11.02 1.64 -9.15
CA LEU A 96 -10.42 0.39 -9.63
C LEU A 96 -11.00 -0.85 -8.92
N LYS A 97 -11.45 -0.73 -7.66
CA LYS A 97 -12.21 -1.79 -7.00
C LYS A 97 -13.67 -1.83 -7.47
N ASN A 98 -14.32 -0.69 -7.66
CA ASN A 98 -15.70 -0.63 -8.13
C ASN A 98 -15.85 -1.22 -9.54
N SER A 99 -15.03 -0.80 -10.51
CA SER A 99 -15.06 -1.36 -11.87
C SER A 99 -14.66 -2.84 -11.92
N PHE A 100 -13.86 -3.33 -10.97
CA PHE A 100 -13.67 -4.78 -10.78
C PHE A 100 -14.95 -5.45 -10.24
N ASN A 101 -15.53 -4.91 -9.16
CA ASN A 101 -16.73 -5.45 -8.52
C ASN A 101 -17.93 -5.47 -9.48
N GLU A 102 -18.12 -4.43 -10.28
CA GLU A 102 -19.12 -4.35 -11.37
C GLU A 102 -18.88 -5.45 -12.41
N ARG A 103 -17.67 -5.52 -12.97
CA ARG A 103 -17.30 -6.47 -14.03
C ARG A 103 -17.45 -7.92 -13.60
N PHE A 104 -17.25 -8.21 -12.32
CA PHE A 104 -17.34 -9.55 -11.74
C PHE A 104 -18.57 -9.76 -10.83
N LYS A 105 -19.55 -8.83 -10.83
CA LYS A 105 -20.77 -8.87 -9.96
C LYS A 105 -21.58 -10.17 -10.11
N SER A 106 -21.53 -10.78 -11.29
CA SER A 106 -22.21 -12.04 -11.64
C SER A 106 -21.26 -13.25 -11.78
N SER A 107 -19.99 -13.12 -11.42
CA SER A 107 -18.99 -14.19 -11.53
C SER A 107 -18.73 -14.85 -10.18
N ASN A 108 -18.83 -16.18 -10.09
CA ASN A 108 -18.42 -16.91 -8.89
C ASN A 108 -16.88 -16.87 -8.74
N GLU A 109 -16.35 -16.97 -7.53
CA GLU A 109 -14.91 -16.80 -7.27
C GLU A 109 -14.04 -17.86 -7.98
N ALA A 110 -14.57 -19.08 -8.14
CA ALA A 110 -13.95 -20.13 -8.94
C ALA A 110 -13.89 -19.77 -10.44
N ASP A 111 -14.92 -19.11 -10.95
CA ASP A 111 -15.04 -18.73 -12.37
C ASP A 111 -14.14 -17.55 -12.71
N ILE A 112 -13.98 -16.57 -11.80
CA ILE A 112 -13.02 -15.45 -11.97
C ILE A 112 -11.63 -16.01 -12.28
N GLY A 113 -11.21 -17.06 -11.58
CA GLY A 113 -9.94 -17.74 -11.85
C GLY A 113 -9.83 -18.31 -13.27
N ALA A 114 -10.81 -19.11 -13.71
CA ALA A 114 -10.80 -19.72 -15.04
C ALA A 114 -10.96 -18.69 -16.17
N HIS A 115 -11.81 -17.67 -15.95
CA HIS A 115 -12.05 -16.55 -16.85
C HIS A 115 -10.78 -15.73 -17.07
N VAL A 116 -9.99 -15.49 -16.01
CA VAL A 116 -8.71 -14.77 -16.10
C VAL A 116 -7.67 -15.57 -16.88
N ASP A 117 -7.54 -16.87 -16.66
CA ASP A 117 -6.64 -17.69 -17.47
C ASP A 117 -7.07 -17.68 -18.95
N ALA A 118 -8.37 -17.75 -19.24
CA ALA A 118 -8.90 -17.65 -20.60
C ALA A 118 -8.63 -16.26 -21.22
N LEU A 119 -8.78 -15.17 -20.47
CA LEU A 119 -8.46 -13.80 -20.91
C LEU A 119 -6.97 -13.60 -21.20
N ILE A 120 -6.09 -14.17 -20.37
CA ILE A 120 -4.63 -14.07 -20.55
C ILE A 120 -4.13 -15.01 -21.67
N ALA A 121 -4.75 -16.18 -21.84
CA ALA A 121 -4.43 -17.11 -22.93
C ALA A 121 -5.00 -16.65 -24.29
N LYS A 122 -6.02 -15.77 -24.30
CA LYS A 122 -6.58 -15.21 -25.53
C LYS A 122 -5.56 -14.29 -26.21
N ALA A 123 -5.05 -14.73 -27.36
CA ALA A 123 -4.14 -13.98 -28.22
C ALA A 123 -4.86 -12.77 -28.88
N ILE A 124 -5.05 -11.70 -28.12
CA ILE A 124 -5.47 -10.38 -28.60
C ILE A 124 -4.22 -9.60 -29.03
N PRO A 125 -4.25 -8.84 -30.15
CA PRO A 125 -3.21 -7.85 -30.43
C PRO A 125 -3.02 -6.90 -29.25
N ALA A 126 -1.77 -6.55 -28.94
CA ALA A 126 -1.46 -5.69 -27.80
C ALA A 126 -2.20 -4.34 -27.91
N SER A 127 -2.88 -3.93 -26.84
CA SER A 127 -3.55 -2.63 -26.80
C SER A 127 -2.54 -1.49 -26.85
N LEU A 128 -2.94 -0.34 -27.39
CA LEU A 128 -2.11 0.87 -27.37
C LEU A 128 -1.69 1.25 -25.94
N GLU A 129 -2.56 0.98 -24.98
CA GLU A 129 -2.31 1.15 -23.55
C GLU A 129 -1.22 0.20 -23.02
N ALA A 130 -1.22 -1.08 -23.41
CA ALA A 130 -0.18 -2.04 -23.03
C ALA A 130 1.19 -1.68 -23.63
N ILE A 131 1.20 -1.16 -24.86
CA ILE A 131 2.40 -0.63 -25.52
C ILE A 131 2.92 0.61 -24.77
N ALA A 132 2.04 1.57 -24.46
CA ALA A 132 2.41 2.78 -23.73
C ALA A 132 2.97 2.48 -22.32
N LYS A 133 2.40 1.50 -21.61
CA LYS A 133 2.94 1.02 -20.32
C LYS A 133 4.31 0.35 -20.47
N ALA A 134 4.52 -0.46 -21.50
CA ALA A 134 5.83 -1.04 -21.80
C ALA A 134 6.89 0.04 -22.10
N GLU A 135 6.53 1.09 -22.86
CA GLU A 135 7.41 2.25 -23.06
C GLU A 135 7.72 3.00 -21.77
N GLU A 136 6.72 3.22 -20.90
CA GLU A 136 6.94 3.87 -19.60
C GLU A 136 7.87 3.04 -18.70
N VAL A 137 7.74 1.71 -18.68
CA VAL A 137 8.69 0.84 -17.99
C VAL A 137 10.11 1.06 -18.49
N ARG A 138 10.34 1.11 -19.82
CA ARG A 138 11.68 1.42 -20.36
C ARG A 138 12.13 2.82 -19.89
N ARG A 139 11.30 3.84 -20.11
CA ARG A 139 11.61 5.26 -19.88
C ARG A 139 11.94 5.54 -18.41
N THR A 140 11.14 5.01 -17.50
CA THR A 140 11.35 5.15 -16.06
C THR A 140 12.50 4.27 -15.57
N ALA A 141 12.65 3.02 -16.01
CA ALA A 141 13.81 2.19 -15.63
C ALA A 141 15.17 2.73 -16.15
N HIS A 142 15.17 3.56 -17.21
CA HIS A 142 16.34 4.33 -17.65
C HIS A 142 16.64 5.57 -16.79
N ARG A 143 15.64 6.16 -16.14
CA ARG A 143 15.79 7.29 -15.19
C ARG A 143 16.14 6.82 -13.77
N SER A 144 15.59 5.68 -13.35
CA SER A 144 15.80 5.09 -12.03
C SER A 144 17.19 4.46 -11.85
N LYS A 145 17.66 4.44 -10.60
CA LYS A 145 18.93 3.83 -10.19
C LYS A 145 18.69 2.56 -9.36
N GLY A 146 19.70 1.70 -9.26
CA GLY A 146 19.66 0.48 -8.43
C GLY A 146 19.28 -0.78 -9.21
N MET A 147 19.18 -1.89 -8.47
CA MET A 147 19.18 -3.24 -9.06
C MET A 147 17.87 -3.58 -9.79
N LEU A 148 16.70 -3.14 -9.31
CA LEU A 148 15.42 -3.34 -10.00
C LEU A 148 15.40 -2.61 -11.34
N ALA A 149 15.79 -1.33 -11.36
CA ALA A 149 15.94 -0.54 -12.58
C ALA A 149 17.01 -1.08 -13.56
N HIS A 150 18.07 -1.72 -13.07
CA HIS A 150 19.02 -2.45 -13.91
C HIS A 150 18.35 -3.65 -14.59
N TRP A 151 17.64 -4.48 -13.82
CA TRP A 151 17.00 -5.69 -14.34
C TRP A 151 15.82 -5.41 -15.27
N ALA A 152 15.01 -4.39 -15.02
CA ALA A 152 13.91 -4.00 -15.90
C ALA A 152 14.39 -3.65 -17.32
N ARG A 153 15.56 -3.00 -17.43
CA ARG A 153 16.23 -2.72 -18.72
C ARG A 153 16.84 -3.94 -19.42
N GLN A 154 16.86 -5.11 -18.78
CA GLN A 154 17.31 -6.37 -19.39
C GLN A 154 16.17 -7.17 -20.02
N ILE A 155 14.91 -6.75 -19.82
CA ILE A 155 13.74 -7.38 -20.43
C ILE A 155 13.42 -6.65 -21.74
N GLU A 156 13.33 -7.42 -22.82
CA GLU A 156 13.01 -6.88 -24.14
C GLU A 156 11.53 -6.49 -24.23
N GLU A 157 11.26 -5.47 -25.05
CA GLU A 157 9.97 -4.80 -25.15
C GLU A 157 8.77 -5.73 -25.43
N PRO A 158 8.85 -6.77 -26.30
CA PRO A 158 7.73 -7.69 -26.50
C PRO A 158 7.27 -8.41 -25.22
N PHE A 159 8.19 -8.70 -24.30
CA PHE A 159 7.88 -9.31 -23.00
C PHE A 159 7.27 -8.32 -22.01
N LEU A 160 7.62 -7.02 -22.10
CA LEU A 160 6.95 -5.97 -21.33
C LEU A 160 5.52 -5.76 -21.85
N VAL A 161 5.35 -5.71 -23.17
CA VAL A 161 4.03 -5.60 -23.83
C VAL A 161 3.13 -6.78 -23.46
N SER A 162 3.65 -8.02 -23.42
CA SER A 162 2.84 -9.18 -23.04
C SER A 162 2.41 -9.14 -21.56
N MET A 163 3.26 -8.65 -20.64
CA MET A 163 2.85 -8.42 -19.25
C MET A 163 1.65 -7.46 -19.17
N PHE A 164 1.73 -6.30 -19.81
CA PHE A 164 0.65 -5.29 -19.73
C PHE A 164 -0.57 -5.67 -20.57
N THR A 165 -0.43 -6.50 -21.60
CA THR A 165 -1.57 -7.08 -22.33
C THR A 165 -2.37 -8.01 -21.42
N ALA A 166 -1.72 -8.82 -20.57
CA ALA A 166 -2.43 -9.65 -19.58
C ALA A 166 -3.20 -8.80 -18.55
N VAL A 167 -2.62 -7.68 -18.10
CA VAL A 167 -3.27 -6.72 -17.19
C VAL A 167 -4.49 -6.04 -17.86
N ALA A 168 -4.35 -5.62 -19.13
CA ALA A 168 -5.44 -5.02 -19.89
C ALA A 168 -6.56 -6.03 -20.21
N ASN A 169 -6.24 -7.26 -20.60
CA ASN A 169 -7.22 -8.33 -20.84
C ASN A 169 -8.00 -8.66 -19.56
N ALA A 170 -7.35 -8.63 -18.40
CA ALA A 170 -7.97 -8.74 -17.08
C ALA A 170 -8.90 -7.56 -16.71
N GLY A 171 -9.02 -6.53 -17.55
CA GLY A 171 -9.89 -5.38 -17.34
C GLY A 171 -9.31 -4.34 -16.38
N LEU A 172 -8.00 -4.36 -16.12
CA LEU A 172 -7.35 -3.46 -15.17
C LEU A 172 -6.60 -2.32 -15.87
N THR A 173 -6.94 -1.08 -15.54
CA THR A 173 -6.17 0.11 -15.94
C THR A 173 -4.77 0.13 -15.32
N ARG A 174 -4.58 -0.51 -14.16
CA ARG A 174 -3.26 -0.77 -13.57
C ARG A 174 -3.25 -2.04 -12.72
N TRP A 175 -2.11 -2.73 -12.67
CA TRP A 175 -1.92 -3.83 -11.73
C TRP A 175 -1.54 -3.25 -10.36
N ALA A 176 -2.48 -3.32 -9.41
CA ALA A 176 -2.37 -2.73 -8.08
C ALA A 176 -3.14 -3.60 -7.05
N PRO A 177 -2.53 -4.67 -6.51
CA PRO A 177 -3.17 -5.53 -5.51
C PRO A 177 -3.49 -4.75 -4.23
N ASP A 178 -4.57 -5.13 -3.56
CA ASP A 178 -4.97 -4.57 -2.27
C ASP A 178 -4.13 -5.16 -1.15
N VAL A 179 -2.94 -4.60 -0.95
CA VAL A 179 -1.94 -5.05 0.03
C VAL A 179 -2.47 -5.02 1.47
N LEU A 180 -3.41 -4.12 1.77
CA LEU A 180 -3.98 -3.91 3.11
C LEU A 180 -5.26 -4.74 3.34
N GLY A 181 -5.96 -5.13 2.27
CA GLY A 181 -7.15 -5.97 2.29
C GLY A 181 -6.85 -7.48 2.40
N THR A 182 -7.92 -8.28 2.32
CA THR A 182 -7.86 -9.74 2.44
C THR A 182 -7.09 -10.38 1.26
N PRO A 183 -6.02 -11.16 1.50
CA PRO A 183 -5.24 -11.82 0.43
C PRO A 183 -6.04 -12.81 -0.43
N ASP A 184 -7.05 -13.40 0.18
CA ASP A 184 -7.99 -14.35 -0.43
C ASP A 184 -9.29 -13.67 -0.90
N SER A 185 -9.26 -12.36 -1.19
CA SER A 185 -10.38 -11.69 -1.86
C SER A 185 -10.29 -11.89 -3.38
N PRO A 186 -11.42 -11.91 -4.13
CA PRO A 186 -11.42 -12.08 -5.58
C PRO A 186 -10.48 -11.10 -6.32
N TYR A 187 -10.42 -9.86 -5.85
CA TYR A 187 -9.53 -8.81 -6.38
C TYR A 187 -8.04 -9.16 -6.22
N ASN A 188 -7.65 -9.73 -5.07
CA ASN A 188 -6.26 -10.14 -4.82
C ASN A 188 -5.91 -11.48 -5.47
N VAL A 189 -6.88 -12.41 -5.58
CA VAL A 189 -6.73 -13.66 -6.33
C VAL A 189 -6.53 -13.38 -7.82
N LEU A 190 -7.26 -12.39 -8.40
CA LEU A 190 -6.99 -11.88 -9.75
C LEU A 190 -5.53 -11.42 -9.90
N HIS A 191 -5.06 -10.56 -9.00
CA HIS A 191 -3.72 -9.99 -9.09
C HIS A 191 -2.61 -11.04 -8.94
N GLU A 192 -2.79 -12.01 -8.04
CA GLU A 192 -1.91 -13.18 -7.90
C GLU A 192 -1.86 -14.00 -9.20
N ARG A 193 -3.03 -14.29 -9.79
CA ARG A 193 -3.12 -15.11 -11.00
C ARG A 193 -2.48 -14.45 -12.21
N ILE A 194 -2.70 -13.15 -12.41
CA ILE A 194 -1.99 -12.38 -13.45
C ILE A 194 -0.48 -12.54 -13.26
N ALA A 195 0.04 -12.17 -12.08
CA ALA A 195 1.48 -12.13 -11.83
C ALA A 195 2.15 -13.51 -11.97
N VAL A 196 1.50 -14.57 -11.46
CA VAL A 196 2.00 -15.95 -11.62
C VAL A 196 1.99 -16.36 -13.10
N THR A 197 0.90 -16.14 -13.83
CA THR A 197 0.79 -16.59 -15.23
C THR A 197 1.75 -15.83 -16.16
N THR A 198 1.88 -14.50 -16.03
CA THR A 198 2.85 -13.73 -16.82
C THR A 198 4.30 -14.05 -16.44
N PHE A 199 4.59 -14.35 -15.18
CA PHE A 199 5.92 -14.77 -14.77
C PHE A 199 6.29 -16.15 -15.36
N ARG A 200 5.35 -17.12 -15.35
CA ARG A 200 5.55 -18.44 -15.95
C ARG A 200 5.90 -18.37 -17.44
N GLN A 201 5.11 -17.62 -18.21
CA GLN A 201 5.32 -17.42 -19.66
C GLN A 201 6.72 -16.86 -19.98
N LEU A 202 7.19 -15.89 -19.20
CA LEU A 202 8.50 -15.26 -19.40
C LEU A 202 9.66 -16.10 -18.84
N LEU A 203 9.42 -16.90 -17.81
CA LEU A 203 10.39 -17.87 -17.29
C LEU A 203 10.63 -19.02 -18.28
N THR A 204 9.58 -19.54 -18.93
CA THR A 204 9.73 -20.52 -20.01
C THR A 204 10.34 -19.92 -21.28
N SER A 205 10.17 -18.62 -21.49
CA SER A 205 10.84 -17.83 -22.55
C SER A 205 12.27 -17.40 -22.19
N PHE A 206 12.88 -17.95 -21.14
CA PHE A 206 14.27 -17.69 -20.70
C PHE A 206 14.63 -16.23 -20.33
N VAL A 207 13.64 -15.33 -20.21
CA VAL A 207 13.84 -13.90 -19.91
C VAL A 207 14.63 -13.69 -18.61
N TYR A 208 14.43 -14.57 -17.64
CA TYR A 208 15.04 -14.50 -16.30
C TYR A 208 16.34 -15.28 -16.13
N THR A 209 16.92 -15.85 -17.21
CA THR A 209 18.17 -16.64 -17.13
C THR A 209 19.33 -15.83 -16.55
N LYS A 210 19.43 -14.52 -16.83
CA LYS A 210 20.46 -13.62 -16.26
C LYS A 210 20.38 -13.48 -14.72
N MET A 211 19.28 -13.91 -14.09
CA MET A 211 19.07 -13.90 -12.64
C MET A 211 19.25 -15.29 -11.99
N ASN A 212 19.72 -16.28 -12.77
CA ASN A 212 19.76 -17.70 -12.40
C ASN A 212 18.38 -18.27 -12.02
N ALA A 213 17.29 -17.76 -12.63
CA ALA A 213 15.96 -18.31 -12.44
C ALA A 213 15.85 -19.67 -13.14
N ASN A 214 15.70 -20.73 -12.34
CA ASN A 214 15.58 -22.09 -12.85
C ASN A 214 14.18 -22.34 -13.44
N ILE A 215 14.13 -22.61 -14.75
CA ILE A 215 12.93 -22.91 -15.52
C ILE A 215 12.13 -24.12 -15.00
N SER A 216 12.75 -25.05 -14.27
CA SER A 216 12.04 -26.23 -13.74
C SER A 216 10.97 -25.90 -12.68
N PHE A 217 10.90 -24.65 -12.20
CA PHE A 217 9.86 -24.16 -11.30
C PHE A 217 8.71 -23.43 -12.03
N ALA A 218 8.71 -23.37 -13.36
CA ALA A 218 7.61 -22.76 -14.12
C ALA A 218 6.25 -23.46 -13.86
N GLU A 219 6.25 -24.77 -13.63
CA GLU A 219 5.03 -25.53 -13.32
C GLU A 219 4.74 -25.66 -11.81
N ASP A 220 5.60 -25.11 -10.94
CA ASP A 220 5.37 -25.13 -9.48
C ASP A 220 4.48 -23.95 -9.06
N HIS A 221 3.22 -24.00 -9.49
CA HIS A 221 2.16 -23.06 -9.13
C HIS A 221 2.08 -22.83 -7.61
N ILE A 222 2.32 -23.87 -6.81
CA ILE A 222 2.22 -23.83 -5.34
C ILE A 222 3.38 -23.01 -4.75
N LEU A 223 4.61 -23.18 -5.24
CA LEU A 223 5.73 -22.34 -4.85
C LEU A 223 5.55 -20.90 -5.33
N LEU A 224 5.11 -20.69 -6.58
CA LEU A 224 4.90 -19.35 -7.13
C LEU A 224 3.82 -18.59 -6.32
N SER A 225 2.67 -19.20 -6.03
CA SER A 225 1.64 -18.64 -5.13
C SER A 225 2.22 -18.24 -3.76
N LYS A 226 2.97 -19.14 -3.12
CA LYS A 226 3.62 -18.87 -1.82
C LYS A 226 4.63 -17.71 -1.90
N LEU A 227 5.42 -17.65 -2.97
CA LEU A 227 6.39 -16.56 -3.20
C LEU A 227 5.67 -15.22 -3.42
N TYR A 228 4.59 -15.20 -4.21
CA TYR A 228 3.75 -14.02 -4.43
C TYR A 228 3.18 -13.51 -3.10
N ARG A 229 2.48 -14.38 -2.36
CA ARG A 229 1.82 -14.03 -1.10
C ARG A 229 2.82 -13.59 -0.03
N SER A 230 4.02 -14.17 0.01
CA SER A 230 5.10 -13.71 0.88
C SER A 230 5.73 -12.38 0.46
N TYR A 231 5.68 -12.03 -0.82
CA TYR A 231 6.19 -10.74 -1.29
C TYR A 231 5.17 -9.62 -1.03
N VAL A 232 3.91 -9.80 -1.44
CA VAL A 232 2.85 -8.80 -1.29
C VAL A 232 2.40 -8.72 0.17
N PHE A 233 1.76 -9.77 0.69
CA PHE A 233 1.10 -9.78 2.01
C PHE A 233 2.05 -10.06 3.20
N SER A 234 3.36 -9.86 3.00
CA SER A 234 4.33 -9.78 4.10
C SER A 234 5.39 -8.71 3.87
N HIS A 235 6.10 -8.69 2.72
CA HIS A 235 7.14 -7.68 2.49
C HIS A 235 6.58 -6.31 2.11
N MET A 236 5.68 -6.21 1.13
CA MET A 236 5.04 -4.94 0.75
C MET A 236 4.13 -4.42 1.86
N LEU A 237 3.29 -5.28 2.46
CA LEU A 237 2.44 -4.93 3.61
C LEU A 237 3.23 -4.28 4.75
N LYS A 238 4.40 -4.82 5.09
CA LYS A 238 5.27 -4.24 6.12
C LYS A 238 5.87 -2.88 5.74
N LYS A 239 6.03 -2.58 4.44
CA LYS A 239 6.44 -1.25 3.97
C LYS A 239 5.28 -0.27 3.96
N ALA A 240 4.13 -0.66 3.42
CA ALA A 240 2.91 0.17 3.39
C ALA A 240 2.50 0.63 4.80
N ARG A 241 2.49 -0.27 5.79
CA ARG A 241 2.22 0.08 7.19
C ARG A 241 3.28 0.99 7.82
N ARG A 242 4.55 0.88 7.42
CA ARG A 242 5.60 1.80 7.86
C ARG A 242 5.34 3.20 7.30
N GLU A 243 5.14 3.32 6.00
CA GLU A 243 4.96 4.61 5.34
C GLU A 243 3.68 5.31 5.83
N LEU A 244 2.59 4.56 6.06
CA LEU A 244 1.39 5.08 6.72
C LEU A 244 1.69 5.60 8.14
N GLY A 245 2.50 4.88 8.92
CA GLY A 245 2.97 5.33 10.24
C GLY A 245 3.80 6.61 10.17
N ASP A 246 4.79 6.66 9.28
CA ASP A 246 5.67 7.82 9.09
C ASP A 246 4.90 9.05 8.57
N ASN A 247 3.91 8.86 7.68
CA ASN A 247 3.01 9.91 7.20
C ASN A 247 2.08 10.44 8.30
N ARG A 248 1.51 9.57 9.15
CA ARG A 248 0.73 9.98 10.34
C ARG A 248 1.62 10.77 11.33
N ILE A 249 2.84 10.29 11.59
CA ILE A 249 3.84 10.96 12.45
C ILE A 249 4.17 12.36 11.91
N GLN A 250 4.30 12.52 10.59
CA GLN A 250 4.61 13.82 9.99
C GLN A 250 3.43 14.78 10.10
N HIS A 251 2.21 14.35 9.73
CA HIS A 251 1.00 15.15 9.87
C HIS A 251 0.81 15.68 11.30
N LEU A 252 1.03 14.83 12.31
CA LEU A 252 0.92 15.23 13.71
C LEU A 252 1.93 16.32 14.13
N LYS A 253 3.15 16.33 13.58
CA LYS A 253 4.12 17.42 13.81
C LYS A 253 3.66 18.71 13.14
N ASP A 254 3.16 18.61 11.92
CA ASP A 254 2.77 19.76 11.10
C ASP A 254 1.52 20.45 11.69
N GLN A 255 0.63 19.69 12.33
CA GLN A 255 -0.48 20.18 13.16
C GLN A 255 -0.06 20.61 14.59
N GLY A 256 1.23 20.55 14.94
CA GLY A 256 1.76 21.02 16.23
C GLY A 256 1.40 20.14 17.45
N TYR A 257 1.04 18.87 17.25
CA TYR A 257 0.70 17.99 18.37
C TYR A 257 1.87 17.73 19.32
N ARG A 258 1.54 17.52 20.60
CA ARG A 258 2.52 17.26 21.66
C ARG A 258 3.29 15.95 21.42
N GLU A 259 4.57 15.95 21.74
CA GLU A 259 5.52 14.84 21.58
C GLU A 259 5.02 13.49 22.14
N GLN A 260 4.18 13.48 23.18
CA GLN A 260 3.55 12.27 23.72
C GLN A 260 2.57 11.62 22.73
N VAL A 261 1.83 12.43 21.95
CA VAL A 261 0.89 11.97 20.90
C VAL A 261 1.68 11.42 19.71
N ILE A 262 2.74 12.12 19.29
CA ILE A 262 3.65 11.66 18.23
C ILE A 262 4.29 10.31 18.62
N LYS A 263 4.69 10.15 19.89
CA LYS A 263 5.21 8.88 20.43
C LYS A 263 4.17 7.75 20.45
N LEU A 264 2.91 8.04 20.75
CA LEU A 264 1.83 7.05 20.71
C LEU A 264 1.66 6.45 19.31
N VAL A 265 1.67 7.31 18.28
CA VAL A 265 1.48 6.88 16.88
C VAL A 265 2.75 6.26 16.28
N LYS A 266 3.92 6.52 16.88
CA LYS A 266 5.21 5.94 16.45
C LYS A 266 5.37 4.45 16.76
N GLU A 267 4.62 3.89 17.69
CA GLU A 267 4.66 2.46 18.01
C GLU A 267 3.82 1.68 16.98
N PRO A 268 4.40 0.82 16.11
CA PRO A 268 3.62 0.11 15.08
C PRO A 268 2.54 -0.80 15.66
N ASP A 269 2.79 -1.36 16.85
CA ASP A 269 1.79 -2.16 17.55
C ASP A 269 0.59 -1.34 18.07
N ALA A 270 0.70 -0.01 18.14
CA ALA A 270 -0.38 0.91 18.47
C ALA A 270 -1.15 1.46 17.23
N ASN A 271 -0.70 1.19 16.00
CA ASN A 271 -1.24 1.81 14.78
C ASN A 271 -1.59 0.84 13.62
N SER A 272 -1.30 -0.46 13.76
CA SER A 272 -1.48 -1.51 12.75
C SER A 272 -2.94 -1.97 12.59
N ASP A 273 -3.74 -1.21 11.83
CA ASP A 273 -5.20 -1.29 11.81
C ASP A 273 -5.82 -1.57 10.42
N ASP A 274 -5.33 -2.60 9.71
CA ASP A 274 -5.92 -3.04 8.43
C ASP A 274 -6.23 -4.55 8.43
N GLU A 275 -7.48 -4.90 8.75
CA GLU A 275 -8.22 -6.08 8.29
C GLU A 275 -9.67 -5.64 8.05
N LEU A 276 -10.42 -6.34 7.20
CA LEU A 276 -11.85 -6.07 6.96
C LEU A 276 -12.72 -6.79 7.99
N ASP A 277 -13.92 -6.27 8.25
CA ASP A 277 -14.94 -7.01 9.00
C ASP A 277 -15.77 -7.86 8.02
N PRO A 278 -15.85 -9.19 8.17
CA PRO A 278 -16.61 -10.05 7.26
C PRO A 278 -18.13 -9.86 7.39
N ASN A 279 -18.62 -9.04 8.32
CA ASN A 279 -20.04 -8.75 8.52
C ASN A 279 -20.42 -7.29 8.18
N ALA A 280 -19.50 -6.53 7.57
CA ALA A 280 -19.81 -5.16 7.13
C ALA A 280 -20.76 -5.18 5.91
N PRO A 281 -21.79 -4.30 5.85
CA PRO A 281 -22.63 -4.16 4.67
C PRO A 281 -21.81 -3.78 3.41
N PRO A 282 -22.25 -4.17 2.20
CA PRO A 282 -21.67 -3.69 0.95
C PRO A 282 -21.52 -2.16 0.91
N GLY A 283 -20.47 -1.67 0.23
CA GLY A 283 -20.16 -0.24 0.14
C GLY A 283 -19.52 0.40 1.39
N VAL A 284 -19.74 -0.14 2.59
CA VAL A 284 -19.25 0.48 3.84
C VAL A 284 -17.76 0.17 4.07
N VAL A 285 -16.90 1.20 4.01
CA VAL A 285 -15.46 1.08 4.31
C VAL A 285 -15.21 0.97 5.83
N GLN A 286 -15.53 -0.19 6.41
CA GLN A 286 -15.32 -0.48 7.84
C GLN A 286 -13.96 -1.13 8.11
N TYR A 287 -13.10 -0.37 8.79
CA TYR A 287 -11.84 -0.87 9.35
C TYR A 287 -12.11 -1.74 10.57
N ARG A 288 -11.88 -3.06 10.43
CA ARG A 288 -11.80 -3.96 11.58
C ARG A 288 -10.48 -3.73 12.29
N ILE A 289 -10.48 -2.71 13.14
CA ILE A 289 -9.52 -2.63 14.23
C ILE A 289 -9.69 -3.91 15.03
N LYS A 290 -8.72 -4.81 14.92
CA LYS A 290 -8.52 -5.83 15.95
C LYS A 290 -8.33 -5.07 17.25
N ALA A 291 -9.37 -5.05 18.07
CA ALA A 291 -9.32 -4.56 19.43
C ALA A 291 -8.28 -5.42 20.17
N LYS A 292 -7.02 -4.99 20.11
CA LYS A 292 -5.99 -5.48 21.02
C LYS A 292 -6.53 -5.18 22.41
N PRO A 293 -6.72 -6.18 23.30
CA PRO A 293 -7.25 -5.94 24.65
C PRO A 293 -6.38 -4.96 25.48
N GLU A 294 -5.19 -4.65 24.97
CA GLU A 294 -4.17 -3.77 25.50
C GLU A 294 -4.29 -2.30 25.02
N ARG A 295 -5.15 -1.98 24.04
CA ARG A 295 -5.32 -0.63 23.47
C ARG A 295 -6.67 -0.02 23.91
N SER A 296 -6.67 1.26 24.28
CA SER A 296 -7.89 1.99 24.64
C SER A 296 -8.67 2.52 23.43
N ASP A 297 -10.00 2.56 23.58
CA ASP A 297 -10.91 3.07 22.55
C ASP A 297 -10.65 4.54 22.19
N LEU A 298 -10.16 5.33 23.15
CA LEU A 298 -9.76 6.72 22.93
C LEU A 298 -8.61 6.85 21.91
N ALA A 299 -7.62 5.97 21.96
CA ALA A 299 -6.52 5.97 20.98
C ALA A 299 -7.02 5.54 19.58
N THR A 300 -7.93 4.56 19.54
CA THR A 300 -8.65 4.12 18.34
C THR A 300 -9.48 5.25 17.71
N ALA A 301 -10.26 5.98 18.51
CA ALA A 301 -11.08 7.09 18.04
C ALA A 301 -10.22 8.26 17.53
N PHE A 302 -9.14 8.59 18.23
CA PHE A 302 -8.18 9.61 17.81
C PHE A 302 -7.52 9.27 16.46
N LEU A 303 -7.01 8.04 16.29
CA LEU A 303 -6.40 7.61 15.01
C LEU A 303 -7.39 7.67 13.84
N ARG A 304 -8.66 7.29 14.05
CA ARG A 304 -9.73 7.40 13.04
C ARG A 304 -9.99 8.86 12.63
N TYR A 305 -10.03 9.76 13.60
CA TYR A 305 -10.22 11.20 13.36
C TYR A 305 -9.05 11.80 12.59
N GLU A 306 -7.81 11.50 12.99
CA GLU A 306 -6.59 11.99 12.34
C GLU A 306 -6.43 11.45 10.90
N ASP A 307 -6.74 10.18 10.61
CA ASP A 307 -6.70 9.69 9.23
C ASP A 307 -7.83 10.27 8.36
N LYS A 308 -9.00 10.57 8.93
CA LYS A 308 -10.07 11.31 8.21
C LYS A 308 -9.60 12.73 7.85
N ILE A 309 -9.04 13.46 8.82
CA ILE A 309 -8.49 14.81 8.60
C ILE A 309 -7.30 14.78 7.63
N ARG A 310 -6.40 13.81 7.73
CA ARG A 310 -5.25 13.69 6.83
C ARG A 310 -5.68 13.49 5.37
N ARG A 311 -6.73 12.69 5.12
CA ARG A 311 -7.34 12.54 3.78
C ARG A 311 -8.04 13.84 3.33
N MET A 312 -8.84 14.46 4.21
CA MET A 312 -9.54 15.71 3.92
C MET A 312 -8.61 16.92 3.67
N ASN A 313 -7.40 16.90 4.24
CA ASN A 313 -6.36 17.88 3.96
C ASN A 313 -5.57 17.57 2.68
N GLN A 314 -5.47 16.30 2.27
CA GLN A 314 -4.93 15.95 0.94
C GLN A 314 -5.85 16.45 -0.17
N SER A 315 -7.17 16.51 0.03
CA SER A 315 -8.13 17.13 -0.88
C SER A 315 -8.11 18.67 -0.92
N ASN A 316 -7.24 19.35 -0.18
CA ASN A 316 -7.12 20.82 -0.17
C ASN A 316 -5.77 21.29 -0.76
N VAL A 317 -5.19 20.52 -1.69
CA VAL A 317 -4.02 20.96 -2.48
C VAL A 317 -4.49 21.58 -3.81
N PRO A 318 -3.82 22.65 -4.29
CA PRO A 318 -4.00 23.18 -5.64
C PRO A 318 -3.80 22.10 -6.71
N ILE A 319 -4.55 22.18 -7.82
CA ILE A 319 -4.69 21.07 -8.78
C ILE A 319 -3.39 20.76 -9.53
N ASP A 320 -2.50 21.75 -9.66
CA ASP A 320 -1.17 21.65 -10.25
C ASP A 320 -0.14 20.93 -9.36
N TYR A 321 -0.57 20.41 -8.21
CA TYR A 321 0.08 19.28 -7.55
C TYR A 321 0.12 18.03 -8.47
N PHE A 322 -0.93 17.81 -9.27
CA PHE A 322 -0.98 16.76 -10.28
C PHE A 322 -0.46 17.27 -11.62
N SER A 323 0.15 16.41 -12.43
CA SER A 323 0.35 16.74 -13.85
C SER A 323 -0.99 16.73 -14.59
N PRO A 324 -1.23 17.60 -15.59
CA PRO A 324 -2.48 17.62 -16.35
C PRO A 324 -2.88 16.26 -16.93
N TRP A 325 -1.91 15.49 -17.45
CA TRP A 325 -2.18 14.13 -17.94
C TRP A 325 -2.70 13.21 -16.83
N TYR A 326 -2.13 13.24 -15.63
CA TYR A 326 -2.59 12.43 -14.49
C TYR A 326 -3.98 12.86 -14.03
N TYR A 327 -4.24 14.17 -13.91
CA TYR A 327 -5.56 14.67 -13.52
C TYR A 327 -6.63 14.26 -14.53
N ASN A 328 -6.39 14.44 -15.83
CA ASN A 328 -7.41 14.22 -16.87
C ASN A 328 -7.58 12.73 -17.26
N ASN A 329 -6.57 11.87 -17.03
CA ASN A 329 -6.57 10.48 -17.53
C ASN A 329 -6.46 9.41 -16.42
N VAL A 330 -6.22 9.79 -15.16
CA VAL A 330 -6.02 8.85 -14.04
C VAL A 330 -6.94 9.14 -12.85
N LEU A 331 -7.34 10.40 -12.61
CA LEU A 331 -8.39 10.72 -11.64
C LEU A 331 -9.78 10.57 -12.29
N THR A 332 -10.70 9.94 -11.58
CA THR A 332 -12.11 9.86 -11.99
C THR A 332 -12.84 11.20 -11.85
N LEU A 333 -14.01 11.33 -12.47
CA LEU A 333 -14.88 12.50 -12.36
C LEU A 333 -15.13 12.92 -10.90
N ARG A 334 -15.45 11.98 -10.00
CA ARG A 334 -15.62 12.21 -8.57
C ARG A 334 -14.33 12.64 -7.87
N GLU A 335 -13.18 12.08 -8.22
CA GLU A 335 -11.90 12.52 -7.65
C GLU A 335 -11.51 13.91 -8.14
N ARG A 336 -11.75 14.24 -9.42
CA ARG A 336 -11.52 15.58 -9.98
C ARG A 336 -12.40 16.64 -9.30
N ALA A 337 -13.68 16.31 -9.04
CA ALA A 337 -14.63 17.18 -8.36
C ALA A 337 -14.14 17.62 -6.97
N VAL A 338 -13.51 16.71 -6.21
CA VAL A 338 -12.91 16.99 -4.91
C VAL A 338 -11.82 18.09 -4.96
N TYR A 339 -11.19 18.31 -6.11
CA TYR A 339 -10.14 19.33 -6.31
C TYR A 339 -10.60 20.57 -7.11
N MET A 340 -11.80 20.56 -7.70
CA MET A 340 -12.20 21.56 -8.73
C MET A 340 -12.14 23.02 -8.24
N ASN A 341 -12.33 23.25 -6.95
CA ASN A 341 -12.37 24.58 -6.32
C ASN A 341 -11.02 25.04 -5.75
N ASN A 342 -9.96 24.25 -5.86
CA ASN A 342 -8.68 24.51 -5.16
C ASN A 342 -7.75 25.49 -5.91
N GLY A 343 -8.04 25.78 -7.18
CA GLY A 343 -7.20 26.63 -8.03
C GLY A 343 -5.81 26.04 -8.30
N VAL A 344 -4.87 26.90 -8.68
CA VAL A 344 -3.46 26.54 -8.99
C VAL A 344 -2.47 27.39 -8.19
N ALA A 345 -1.27 26.85 -7.95
CA ALA A 345 -0.21 27.49 -7.17
C ALA A 345 0.96 28.05 -8.01
N LEU A 346 1.22 27.45 -9.17
CA LEU A 346 2.36 27.75 -10.05
C LEU A 346 1.86 28.22 -11.43
N PRO A 347 2.55 29.19 -12.06
CA PRO A 347 2.25 29.60 -13.43
C PRO A 347 2.91 28.66 -14.44
N MET A 348 2.59 28.83 -15.72
CA MET A 348 3.24 28.07 -16.80
C MET A 348 4.78 28.11 -16.73
N PRO A 349 5.50 27.03 -17.13
CA PRO A 349 6.96 26.94 -17.02
C PRO A 349 7.72 28.12 -17.64
N GLN A 350 7.17 28.76 -18.67
CA GLN A 350 7.68 29.98 -19.30
C GLN A 350 7.82 31.19 -18.33
N HIS A 351 7.04 31.22 -17.24
CA HIS A 351 7.06 32.25 -16.19
C HIS A 351 7.89 31.85 -14.96
N CYS A 352 8.63 30.73 -15.05
CA CYS A 352 9.50 30.19 -14.00
C CYS A 352 10.98 30.12 -14.42
N GLN A 353 11.35 30.70 -15.57
CA GLN A 353 12.69 30.57 -16.16
C GLN A 353 13.79 31.39 -15.44
N SER A 354 13.43 32.45 -14.71
CA SER A 354 14.39 33.26 -13.96
C SER A 354 13.88 33.70 -12.59
N GLU A 355 14.80 34.06 -11.70
CA GLU A 355 14.44 34.64 -10.38
C GLU A 355 13.68 35.97 -10.52
N ALA A 356 13.85 36.69 -11.64
CA ALA A 356 13.10 37.91 -11.93
C ALA A 356 11.63 37.63 -12.23
N ASP A 357 11.31 36.51 -12.88
CA ASP A 357 9.94 36.11 -13.20
C ASP A 357 9.23 35.56 -11.98
N ILE A 358 9.91 34.70 -11.20
CA ILE A 358 9.43 34.21 -9.91
C ILE A 358 9.12 35.37 -8.95
N ARG A 359 9.92 36.46 -8.98
CA ARG A 359 9.64 37.68 -8.20
C ARG A 359 8.35 38.42 -8.60
N ARG A 360 7.82 38.25 -9.82
CA ARG A 360 6.56 38.90 -10.25
C ARG A 360 5.35 38.28 -9.55
N TRP A 361 5.26 36.95 -9.57
CA TRP A 361 4.06 36.23 -9.15
C TRP A 361 4.08 35.73 -7.69
N LYS A 362 5.24 35.42 -7.09
CA LYS A 362 5.38 34.79 -5.75
C LYS A 362 4.82 35.56 -4.54
N LYS A 363 4.24 36.74 -4.76
CA LYS A 363 3.61 37.60 -3.73
C LYS A 363 2.27 38.19 -4.17
N LEU A 364 1.71 37.73 -5.29
CA LEU A 364 0.33 38.07 -5.66
C LEU A 364 -0.63 37.41 -4.67
N ASN A 365 -1.78 38.05 -4.43
CA ASN A 365 -2.90 37.37 -3.78
C ASN A 365 -3.56 36.40 -4.79
N THR A 366 -4.28 35.39 -4.30
CA THR A 366 -4.85 34.33 -5.14
C THR A 366 -5.66 34.88 -6.30
N LYS A 367 -6.58 35.82 -6.07
CA LYS A 367 -7.38 36.44 -7.15
C LYS A 367 -6.50 37.00 -8.25
N LYS A 368 -5.54 37.86 -7.91
CA LYS A 368 -4.66 38.50 -8.89
C LYS A 368 -3.70 37.49 -9.56
N PHE A 369 -3.29 36.44 -8.86
CA PHE A 369 -2.50 35.35 -9.43
C PHE A 369 -3.30 34.56 -10.48
N MET A 370 -4.56 34.23 -10.20
CA MET A 370 -5.45 33.58 -11.17
C MET A 370 -5.68 34.46 -12.40
N GLU A 371 -5.94 35.75 -12.20
CA GLU A 371 -6.14 36.75 -13.27
C GLU A 371 -4.90 36.94 -14.17
N GLU A 372 -3.69 36.98 -13.62
CA GLU A 372 -2.45 37.21 -14.41
C GLU A 372 -1.78 35.93 -14.93
N TYR A 373 -2.04 34.77 -14.33
CA TYR A 373 -1.29 33.52 -14.63
C TYR A 373 -2.09 32.22 -14.48
N GLY A 374 -2.92 32.10 -13.44
CA GLY A 374 -3.47 30.80 -13.03
C GLY A 374 -4.48 30.21 -14.02
N ASN A 375 -5.18 31.05 -14.78
CA ASN A 375 -6.15 30.56 -15.76
C ASN A 375 -5.49 29.78 -16.92
N GLU A 376 -4.33 30.23 -17.44
CA GLU A 376 -3.56 29.49 -18.47
C GLU A 376 -3.11 28.10 -17.99
N VAL A 377 -2.97 27.93 -16.67
CA VAL A 377 -2.66 26.64 -16.05
C VAL A 377 -3.92 25.81 -15.84
N LEU A 378 -5.03 26.42 -15.37
CA LEU A 378 -6.35 25.76 -15.29
C LEU A 378 -6.80 25.16 -16.63
N ASP A 379 -6.59 25.86 -17.75
CA ASP A 379 -7.01 25.45 -19.10
C ASP A 379 -6.40 24.11 -19.57
N GLN A 380 -5.42 23.54 -18.86
CA GLN A 380 -4.86 22.21 -19.12
C GLN A 380 -5.59 21.08 -18.37
N TYR A 381 -6.42 21.40 -17.39
CA TYR A 381 -7.13 20.45 -16.55
C TYR A 381 -8.59 20.34 -16.99
N ASP A 382 -9.04 19.11 -17.22
CA ASP A 382 -10.42 18.81 -17.58
C ASP A 382 -11.25 18.84 -16.28
N ILE A 383 -11.74 20.03 -15.91
CA ILE A 383 -12.50 20.28 -14.68
C ILE A 383 -13.96 19.81 -14.86
N PRO A 384 -14.53 19.01 -13.95
CA PRO A 384 -15.92 18.54 -14.05
C PRO A 384 -16.93 19.68 -14.20
N THR A 385 -17.87 19.52 -15.12
CA THR A 385 -18.99 20.44 -15.32
C THR A 385 -20.16 20.12 -14.39
N GLU A 386 -21.02 21.11 -14.10
CA GLU A 386 -22.18 20.94 -13.22
C GLU A 386 -23.09 19.79 -13.68
N GLU A 387 -23.35 19.66 -14.99
CA GLU A 387 -24.15 18.57 -15.55
C GLU A 387 -23.54 17.18 -15.30
N GLU A 388 -22.22 17.08 -15.24
CA GLU A 388 -21.51 15.83 -14.93
C GLU A 388 -21.56 15.51 -13.44
N LEU A 389 -21.55 16.53 -12.57
CA LEU A 389 -21.75 16.36 -11.12
C LEU A 389 -23.17 15.92 -10.82
N GLU A 390 -24.19 16.56 -11.40
CA GLU A 390 -25.59 16.12 -11.26
C GLU A 390 -25.81 14.69 -11.81
N ARG A 391 -25.01 14.23 -12.78
CA ARG A 391 -25.05 12.84 -13.29
C ARG A 391 -24.37 11.85 -12.36
N LEU A 392 -23.53 12.29 -11.42
CA LEU A 392 -23.02 11.45 -10.33
C LEU A 392 -24.07 11.32 -9.23
N ASP A 393 -24.58 12.44 -8.72
CA ASP A 393 -25.48 12.46 -7.57
C ASP A 393 -26.79 11.71 -7.87
N ARG A 394 -27.40 11.91 -9.05
CA ARG A 394 -28.62 11.19 -9.47
C ARG A 394 -28.47 9.66 -9.58
N ASN A 395 -27.24 9.14 -9.60
CA ASN A 395 -27.00 7.69 -9.59
C ASN A 395 -26.78 7.14 -8.17
N GLU A 396 -26.52 7.98 -7.16
CA GLU A 396 -26.44 7.54 -5.75
C GLU A 396 -27.83 7.50 -5.08
N ASP A 397 -28.76 8.37 -5.48
CA ASP A 397 -30.15 8.31 -4.98
C ASP A 397 -30.87 7.02 -5.41
N THR A 398 -30.68 6.59 -6.68
CA THR A 398 -31.32 5.37 -7.22
C THR A 398 -30.84 4.05 -6.60
N ASP A 399 -29.70 4.05 -5.92
CA ASP A 399 -29.20 2.87 -5.18
C ASP A 399 -29.75 2.82 -3.73
N ASN A 400 -30.53 3.82 -3.28
CA ASN A 400 -31.15 3.86 -1.94
C ASN A 400 -32.68 3.68 -1.96
N GLU A 401 -33.38 3.98 -3.05
CA GLU A 401 -34.86 3.89 -3.15
C GLU A 401 -35.37 2.50 -3.63
N ALA A 402 -34.58 1.44 -3.45
CA ALA A 402 -34.86 0.10 -4.02
C ALA A 402 -35.20 -1.01 -2.99
N ASP A 403 -35.21 -0.69 -1.69
CA ASP A 403 -35.41 -1.65 -0.57
C ASP A 403 -36.71 -1.39 0.25
N GLU A 404 -37.62 -0.52 -0.21
CA GLU A 404 -38.94 -0.28 0.42
C GLU A 404 -40.10 -0.41 -0.59
N ASP A 405 -40.51 -1.66 -0.90
CA ASP A 405 -41.92 -2.10 -1.09
C ASP A 405 -41.97 -3.59 -1.50
N ASP A 406 -42.69 -4.40 -0.69
CA ASP A 406 -43.33 -5.72 -0.96
C ASP A 406 -43.40 -6.57 0.35
N GLU A 407 -44.04 -6.02 1.40
CA GLU A 407 -44.63 -6.84 2.47
C GLU A 407 -46.01 -7.33 2.00
N ASP A 408 -46.08 -8.54 1.42
CA ASP A 408 -47.35 -9.21 1.10
C ASP A 408 -47.49 -10.51 1.93
N ASP A 409 -48.51 -10.58 2.79
CA ASP A 409 -48.81 -11.72 3.67
C ASP A 409 -49.42 -12.89 2.87
N GLU A 410 -48.77 -14.07 2.85
CA GLU A 410 -49.48 -15.34 2.61
C GLU A 410 -49.73 -16.10 3.93
N ASP A 411 -50.95 -15.96 4.43
CA ASP A 411 -51.48 -16.58 5.65
C ASP A 411 -51.62 -18.10 5.50
N PHE A 412 -50.63 -18.86 6.00
CA PHE A 412 -50.63 -20.32 5.99
C PHE A 412 -51.62 -20.88 7.04
N THR A 413 -52.91 -20.81 6.74
CA THR A 413 -53.97 -21.40 7.57
C THR A 413 -54.19 -22.88 7.25
N ASP A 414 -54.27 -23.67 8.31
CA ASP A 414 -54.39 -25.13 8.28
C ASP A 414 -55.84 -25.59 8.03
N SER A 415 -56.01 -26.71 7.33
CA SER A 415 -57.30 -27.42 7.25
C SER A 415 -57.10 -28.92 6.98
N GLU A 416 -57.64 -29.74 7.88
CA GLU A 416 -57.56 -31.20 7.88
C GLU A 416 -58.68 -31.85 7.01
N ASP A 417 -58.94 -33.15 7.23
CA ASP A 417 -60.00 -34.02 6.67
C ASP A 417 -59.78 -34.64 5.26
N GLU A 418 -60.00 -35.95 5.04
CA GLU A 418 -59.97 -37.10 5.97
C GLU A 418 -59.74 -38.45 5.23
N ALA A 419 -59.74 -39.54 6.00
CA ALA A 419 -59.34 -40.93 5.73
C ALA A 419 -59.84 -41.70 4.48
N ALA A 420 -58.95 -42.56 3.95
CA ALA A 420 -59.19 -43.97 3.53
C ALA A 420 -57.81 -44.65 3.31
N ASP A 421 -57.33 -45.68 4.01
CA ASP A 421 -57.88 -46.91 4.62
C ASP A 421 -58.04 -48.11 3.66
N GLY A 422 -57.66 -49.31 4.10
CA GLY A 422 -57.97 -50.62 3.48
C GLY A 422 -56.89 -51.34 2.64
N ASP A 423 -56.52 -52.55 3.08
CA ASP A 423 -55.65 -53.54 2.41
C ASP A 423 -56.06 -53.95 0.96
N GLN A 424 -55.07 -54.21 0.09
CA GLN A 424 -54.82 -55.55 -0.49
C GLN A 424 -53.47 -55.71 -1.23
#